data_AF-A0A6B3NK31-F1
#
_entry.id   AF-A0A6B3NK31-F1
#
_cell.length_a   1.000
_cell.length_b   1.000
_cell.length_c   1.000
_cell.angle_alpha   90.00
_cell.angle_beta   90.00
_cell.angle_gamma   90.00
#
_symmetry.space_group_name_H-M   'P 1'
#
loop_
_entity.id
_entity.type
_entity.pdbx_description
1 polymer ?
#
loop_
_entity_poly.entity_id
_entity_poly.type
_entity_poly.pdbx_seq_one_letter_code
_entity_poly.pdbx_strand_id
1 'polypeptide(L)'
;MDIQGKTVLVTGASRGIGCAIALELAQQGVERLLLVARDRQRLAEVAAQVEALGVKVTVLALDLTQPVLVNMAIARVWRDRGPIHLLVNCAGVANQTPFLQSKLPKVHQEMTINLMGMYNITHAVARRMAKQRQGTIVNVSSLMGKVAAPTMATYSATKFAILGFTQALRCELAANN
;
A
#
# COMPACT_ATOMS: atom_id res chain seq x y z
N MET A 1 2.40 -5.13 17.84
CA MET A 1 2.09 -6.24 16.92
C MET A 1 3.37 -7.03 16.75
N ASP A 2 3.33 -8.34 16.94
CA ASP A 2 4.47 -9.19 16.61
C ASP A 2 4.51 -9.43 15.10
N ILE A 3 5.63 -9.07 14.47
CA ILE A 3 5.85 -9.16 13.02
C ILE A 3 6.91 -10.21 12.66
N GLN A 4 7.54 -10.84 13.65
CA GLN A 4 8.50 -11.91 13.40
C GLN A 4 7.79 -13.10 12.76
N GLY A 5 8.41 -13.70 11.75
CA GLY A 5 7.80 -14.83 11.05
C GLY A 5 6.59 -14.46 10.17
N LYS A 6 6.27 -13.18 9.99
CA LYS A 6 5.09 -12.76 9.22
C LYS A 6 5.43 -12.41 7.77
N THR A 7 4.51 -12.72 6.86
CA THR A 7 4.44 -12.12 5.51
C THR A 7 3.80 -10.73 5.55
N VAL A 8 4.50 -9.73 5.00
CA VAL A 8 4.03 -8.34 4.88
C VAL A 8 4.01 -7.89 3.41
N LEU A 9 2.95 -7.20 2.99
CA LEU A 9 2.84 -6.57 1.69
C LEU A 9 3.02 -5.05 1.81
N VAL A 10 3.91 -4.47 1.01
CA VAL A 10 4.15 -3.02 0.98
C VAL A 10 3.93 -2.49 -0.44
N THR A 11 3.04 -1.51 -0.60
CA THR A 11 2.85 -0.80 -1.87
C THR A 11 3.70 0.47 -1.94
N GLY A 12 4.08 0.88 -3.15
CA GLY A 12 5.01 2.00 -3.32
C GLY A 12 6.43 1.65 -2.87
N ALA A 13 6.77 0.36 -2.81
CA ALA A 13 8.00 -0.13 -2.19
C ALA A 13 9.28 0.17 -3.00
N SER A 14 9.14 0.64 -4.25
CA SER A 14 10.28 0.87 -5.13
C SER A 14 11.11 2.11 -4.80
N ARG A 15 10.65 3.01 -3.92
CA ARG A 15 11.38 4.22 -3.49
C ARG A 15 10.74 4.89 -2.27
N GLY A 16 11.44 5.88 -1.71
CA GLY A 16 10.89 6.78 -0.69
C GLY A 16 10.41 6.04 0.56
N ILE A 17 9.28 6.50 1.14
CA ILE A 17 8.75 5.96 2.40
C ILE A 17 8.43 4.46 2.29
N GLY A 18 7.88 3.99 1.16
CA GLY A 18 7.56 2.57 1.00
C GLY A 18 8.81 1.68 0.99
N CYS A 19 9.90 2.14 0.35
CA CYS A 19 11.20 1.45 0.39
C CYS A 19 11.77 1.44 1.82
N ALA A 20 11.78 2.59 2.49
CA ALA A 20 12.26 2.70 3.87
C ALA A 20 11.48 1.76 4.82
N ILE A 21 10.15 1.70 4.69
CA ILE A 21 9.32 0.76 5.46
C ILE A 21 9.70 -0.69 5.16
N ALA A 22 9.93 -1.05 3.89
CA ALA A 22 10.32 -2.41 3.52
C ALA A 22 11.67 -2.81 4.14
N LEU A 23 12.67 -1.92 4.08
CA LEU A 23 13.98 -2.17 4.68
C LEU A 23 13.91 -2.28 6.20
N GLU A 24 13.16 -1.40 6.85
CA GLU A 24 12.96 -1.43 8.31
C GLU A 24 12.25 -2.73 8.76
N LEU A 25 11.17 -3.12 8.07
CA LEU A 25 10.48 -4.39 8.35
C LEU A 25 11.41 -5.59 8.19
N ALA A 26 12.32 -5.54 7.21
CA ALA A 26 13.29 -6.61 7.01
C ALA A 26 14.27 -6.72 8.18
N GLN A 27 14.78 -5.59 8.68
CA GLN A 27 15.64 -5.55 9.87
C GLN A 27 14.93 -6.04 11.13
N GLN A 28 13.60 -5.85 11.22
CA GLN A 28 12.80 -6.33 12.36
C GLN A 28 12.39 -7.81 12.27
N GLY A 29 12.84 -8.56 11.26
CA GLY A 29 12.70 -10.03 11.22
C GLY A 29 11.40 -10.56 10.65
N VAL A 30 10.72 -9.82 9.77
CA VAL A 30 9.62 -10.38 8.97
C VAL A 30 10.12 -11.57 8.13
N GLU A 31 9.32 -12.63 7.98
CA GLU A 31 9.75 -13.79 7.18
C GLU A 31 9.80 -13.45 5.68
N ARG A 32 8.81 -12.67 5.22
CA ARG A 32 8.62 -12.40 3.80
C ARG A 32 8.08 -11.00 3.54
N LEU A 33 8.66 -10.35 2.54
CA LEU A 33 8.15 -9.11 1.96
C LEU A 33 7.61 -9.30 0.54
N LEU A 34 6.39 -8.79 0.32
CA LEU A 34 5.76 -8.67 -0.98
C LEU A 34 5.85 -7.20 -1.41
N LEU A 35 6.72 -6.90 -2.36
CA LEU A 35 7.03 -5.52 -2.76
C LEU A 35 6.23 -5.15 -4.01
N VAL A 36 5.33 -4.17 -3.88
CA VAL A 36 4.43 -3.74 -4.96
C VAL A 36 4.79 -2.33 -5.44
N ALA A 37 5.04 -2.18 -6.74
CA ALA A 37 5.14 -0.92 -7.47
C ALA A 37 5.06 -1.20 -8.98
N ARG A 38 5.05 -0.16 -9.83
CA ARG A 38 5.04 -0.35 -11.29
C ARG A 38 6.41 -0.65 -11.88
N ASP A 39 7.46 -0.11 -11.27
CA ASP A 39 8.83 -0.19 -11.76
C ASP A 39 9.49 -1.48 -11.29
N ARG A 40 9.54 -2.48 -12.17
CA ARG A 40 10.09 -3.81 -11.85
C ARG A 40 11.58 -3.75 -11.51
N GLN A 41 12.35 -2.90 -12.20
CA GLN A 41 13.80 -2.82 -11.99
C GLN A 41 14.11 -2.24 -10.61
N ARG A 42 13.47 -1.13 -10.25
CA ARG A 42 13.63 -0.56 -8.90
C ARG A 42 13.16 -1.48 -7.80
N LEU A 43 12.08 -2.25 -8.03
CA LEU A 43 11.67 -3.29 -7.06
C LEU A 43 12.73 -4.38 -6.90
N ALA A 44 13.42 -4.77 -7.97
CA ALA A 44 14.49 -5.76 -7.90
C ALA A 44 15.70 -5.23 -7.09
N GLU A 45 16.04 -3.95 -7.25
CA GLU A 45 17.10 -3.29 -6.46
C GLU A 45 16.76 -3.27 -4.97
N VAL A 46 15.51 -2.96 -4.60
CA VAL A 46 15.07 -3.01 -3.19
C VAL A 46 14.97 -4.45 -2.70
N ALA A 47 14.53 -5.39 -3.53
CA ALA A 47 14.48 -6.80 -3.18
C ALA A 47 15.86 -7.34 -2.82
N ALA A 48 16.89 -7.04 -3.61
CA ALA A 48 18.26 -7.46 -3.31
C ALA A 48 18.76 -6.94 -1.94
N GLN A 49 18.42 -5.69 -1.59
CA GLN A 49 18.75 -5.11 -0.29
C GLN A 49 18.03 -5.82 0.86
N VAL A 50 16.75 -6.16 0.68
CA VAL A 50 15.96 -6.91 1.66
C VAL A 50 16.46 -8.36 1.80
N GLU A 51 16.79 -9.02 0.69
CA GLU A 51 17.30 -10.40 0.68
C GLU A 51 18.67 -10.51 1.36
N ALA A 52 19.52 -9.48 1.24
CA ALA A 52 20.78 -9.38 1.98
C ALA A 52 20.59 -9.35 3.50
N LEU A 53 19.39 -9.01 3.99
CA LEU A 53 19.00 -9.07 5.40
C LEU A 53 18.38 -10.42 5.80
N GLY A 54 18.36 -11.41 4.90
CA GLY A 54 17.86 -12.77 5.16
C GLY A 54 16.34 -12.93 4.99
N VAL A 55 15.64 -11.92 4.45
CA VAL A 55 14.19 -11.94 4.29
C VAL A 55 13.80 -12.41 2.89
N LYS A 56 12.78 -13.29 2.79
CA LYS A 56 12.27 -13.77 1.49
C LYS A 56 11.53 -12.63 0.78
N VAL A 57 11.81 -12.40 -0.50
CA VAL A 57 11.11 -11.34 -1.25
C VAL A 57 10.27 -11.90 -2.39
N THR A 58 9.15 -11.25 -2.68
CA THR A 58 8.42 -11.42 -3.93
C THR A 58 8.15 -10.06 -4.53
N VAL A 59 8.72 -9.83 -5.71
CA VAL A 59 8.51 -8.63 -6.51
C VAL A 59 7.18 -8.73 -7.26
N LEU A 60 6.32 -7.74 -7.07
CA LEU A 60 5.01 -7.63 -7.71
C LEU A 60 4.96 -6.32 -8.50
N ALA A 61 5.42 -6.37 -9.75
CA ALA A 61 5.33 -5.27 -10.69
C ALA A 61 3.86 -5.07 -11.11
N LEU A 62 3.13 -4.22 -10.38
CA LEU A 62 1.68 -4.04 -10.53
C LEU A 62 1.32 -2.56 -10.56
N ASP A 63 0.39 -2.25 -11.47
CA ASP A 63 -0.34 -0.99 -11.44
C ASP A 63 -1.61 -1.15 -10.59
N LEU A 64 -1.66 -0.47 -9.46
CA LEU A 64 -2.80 -0.54 -8.53
C LEU A 64 -4.10 0.03 -9.12
N THR A 65 -4.00 0.79 -10.21
CA THR A 65 -5.16 1.33 -10.94
C THR A 65 -5.87 0.26 -11.78
N GLN A 66 -5.31 -0.95 -11.89
CA GLN A 66 -5.88 -2.07 -12.65
C GLN A 66 -6.44 -3.17 -11.72
N PRO A 67 -7.71 -3.06 -11.28
CA PRO A 67 -8.28 -3.91 -10.21
C PRO A 67 -8.26 -5.41 -10.55
N VAL A 68 -8.46 -5.78 -11.82
CA VAL A 68 -8.44 -7.18 -12.26
C VAL A 68 -7.04 -7.79 -12.07
N LEU A 69 -5.99 -7.07 -12.51
CA LEU A 69 -4.62 -7.54 -12.36
C LEU A 69 -4.18 -7.60 -10.89
N VAL A 70 -4.58 -6.61 -10.08
CA VAL A 70 -4.34 -6.62 -8.64
C VAL A 70 -4.96 -7.86 -8.00
N ASN A 71 -6.24 -8.15 -8.29
CA ASN A 71 -6.90 -9.31 -7.72
C ASN A 71 -6.25 -10.63 -8.15
N MET A 72 -5.88 -10.78 -9.42
CA MET A 72 -5.18 -11.96 -9.93
C MET A 72 -3.83 -12.16 -9.24
N ALA A 73 -3.05 -11.09 -9.09
CA ALA A 73 -1.74 -11.16 -8.45
C ALA A 73 -1.83 -11.51 -6.97
N ILE A 74 -2.75 -10.89 -6.23
CA ILE A 74 -2.99 -11.20 -4.81
C ILE A 74 -3.48 -12.65 -4.65
N ALA A 75 -4.36 -13.13 -5.54
CA ALA A 75 -4.82 -14.52 -5.52
C ALA A 75 -3.68 -15.51 -5.74
N ARG A 76 -2.79 -15.24 -6.70
CA ARG A 76 -1.61 -16.07 -6.99
C ARG A 76 -0.64 -16.08 -5.81
N VAL A 77 -0.30 -14.91 -5.26
CA VAL A 77 0.62 -14.82 -4.13
C VAL A 77 0.07 -15.55 -2.92
N TRP A 78 -1.22 -15.38 -2.62
CA TRP A 78 -1.85 -16.08 -1.50
C TRP A 78 -1.76 -17.60 -1.66
N ARG A 79 -2.01 -18.12 -2.88
CA ARG A 79 -1.89 -19.55 -3.18
C ARG A 79 -0.46 -20.05 -3.01
N ASP A 80 0.52 -19.33 -3.56
CA ASP A 80 1.89 -19.80 -3.69
C ASP A 80 2.72 -19.56 -2.41
N ARG A 81 2.35 -18.54 -1.63
CA ARG A 81 3.13 -18.03 -0.50
C ARG A 81 2.38 -18.07 0.83
N GLY A 82 1.06 -18.27 0.82
CA GLY A 82 0.23 -18.31 2.02
C GLY A 82 -0.28 -16.93 2.46
N PRO A 83 -0.67 -16.79 3.74
CA PRO A 83 -1.37 -15.61 4.23
C PRO A 83 -0.51 -14.36 4.23
N ILE A 84 -1.17 -13.21 4.00
CA ILE A 84 -0.61 -11.87 4.17
C ILE A 84 -1.11 -11.35 5.53
N HIS A 85 -0.20 -11.06 6.44
CA HIS A 85 -0.56 -10.67 7.82
C HIS A 85 -0.61 -9.17 8.01
N LEU A 86 0.16 -8.42 7.22
CA LEU A 86 0.19 -6.96 7.24
C LEU A 86 0.16 -6.42 5.81
N LEU A 87 -0.75 -5.49 5.55
CA LEU A 87 -0.80 -4.68 4.34
C LEU A 87 -0.40 -3.25 4.69
N VAL A 88 0.64 -2.73 4.05
CA VAL A 88 1.02 -1.32 4.11
C VAL A 88 0.71 -0.66 2.78
N ASN A 89 -0.34 0.15 2.76
CA ASN A 89 -0.70 1.00 1.63
C ASN A 89 0.11 2.31 1.67
N CYS A 90 1.24 2.34 0.97
CA CYS A 90 2.13 3.50 0.88
C CYS A 90 2.28 4.06 -0.54
N ALA A 91 1.75 3.38 -1.57
CA ALA A 91 1.73 3.94 -2.92
C ALA A 91 0.91 5.24 -2.97
N GLY A 92 1.48 6.26 -3.59
CA GLY A 92 0.78 7.52 -3.84
C GLY A 92 1.61 8.52 -4.63
N VAL A 93 0.94 9.55 -5.13
CA VAL A 93 1.54 10.70 -5.81
C VAL A 93 0.93 11.99 -5.27
N ALA A 94 1.64 13.10 -5.45
CA ALA A 94 1.18 14.43 -5.12
C ALA A 94 1.54 15.36 -6.27
N ASN A 95 0.62 16.25 -6.65
CA ASN A 95 0.96 17.38 -7.51
C ASN A 95 0.66 18.67 -6.76
N GLN A 96 1.68 19.50 -6.59
CA GLN A 96 1.54 20.82 -6.01
C GLN A 96 1.30 21.83 -7.13
N THR A 97 0.09 22.37 -7.21
CA THR A 97 -0.30 23.31 -8.28
C THR A 97 -1.43 24.22 -7.77
N PRO A 98 -1.38 25.55 -8.00
CA PRO A 98 -2.51 26.43 -7.72
C PRO A 98 -3.80 25.89 -8.34
N PHE A 99 -4.93 25.95 -7.61
CA PHE A 99 -6.17 25.29 -8.03
C PHE A 99 -6.63 25.69 -9.44
N LEU A 100 -6.53 26.99 -9.78
CA LEU A 100 -6.92 27.52 -11.09
C LEU A 100 -5.99 27.08 -12.24
N GLN A 101 -4.83 26.49 -11.94
CA GLN A 101 -3.86 25.96 -12.90
C GLN A 101 -3.87 24.42 -12.95
N SER A 102 -4.67 23.77 -12.11
CA SER A 102 -4.75 22.32 -12.03
C SER A 102 -5.27 21.73 -13.33
N LYS A 103 -4.60 20.68 -13.80
CA LYS A 103 -5.01 19.93 -15.00
C LYS A 103 -5.77 18.68 -14.59
N LEU A 104 -6.96 18.47 -15.16
CA LEU A 104 -7.79 17.30 -14.85
C LEU A 104 -7.04 15.96 -14.93
N PRO A 105 -6.15 15.69 -15.91
CA PRO A 105 -5.37 14.45 -15.91
C PRO A 105 -4.51 14.23 -14.65
N LYS A 106 -3.97 15.29 -14.05
CA LYS A 106 -3.20 15.21 -12.80
C LYS A 106 -4.10 14.98 -11.59
N VAL A 107 -5.26 15.62 -11.58
CA VAL A 107 -6.29 15.41 -10.56
C VAL A 107 -6.77 13.96 -10.56
N HIS A 108 -7.13 13.44 -11.75
CA HIS A 108 -7.51 12.05 -11.93
C HIS A 108 -6.39 11.10 -11.51
N GLN A 109 -5.15 11.38 -11.92
CA GLN A 109 -4.00 10.56 -11.53
C GLN A 109 -3.87 10.44 -10.01
N GLU A 110 -3.95 11.54 -9.26
CA GLU A 110 -3.89 11.53 -7.80
C GLU A 110 -5.05 10.76 -7.16
N MET A 111 -6.28 10.99 -7.61
CA MET A 111 -7.45 10.27 -7.09
C MET A 111 -7.36 8.77 -7.37
N THR A 112 -7.01 8.40 -8.60
CA THR A 112 -6.94 7.00 -9.01
C THR A 112 -5.83 6.26 -8.25
N ILE A 113 -4.64 6.83 -8.09
CA ILE A 113 -3.57 6.11 -7.38
C ILE A 113 -3.73 6.15 -5.86
N ASN A 114 -3.97 7.33 -5.27
CA ASN A 114 -3.98 7.49 -3.81
C ASN A 114 -5.21 6.83 -3.16
N LEU A 115 -6.37 6.93 -3.81
CA LEU A 115 -7.62 6.42 -3.26
C LEU A 115 -8.01 5.08 -3.90
N MET A 116 -8.24 5.05 -5.21
CA MET A 116 -8.73 3.83 -5.86
C MET A 116 -7.69 2.71 -5.83
N GLY A 117 -6.41 3.02 -6.02
CA GLY A 117 -5.33 2.05 -5.93
C GLY A 117 -5.22 1.41 -4.54
N MET A 118 -5.26 2.23 -3.49
CA MET A 118 -5.33 1.76 -2.11
C MET A 118 -6.58 0.90 -1.88
N TYR A 119 -7.75 1.34 -2.33
CA TYR A 119 -9.00 0.63 -2.15
C TYR A 119 -8.96 -0.76 -2.81
N ASN A 120 -8.49 -0.84 -4.07
CA ASN A 120 -8.43 -2.07 -4.84
C ASN A 120 -7.62 -3.17 -4.14
N ILE A 121 -6.41 -2.83 -3.68
CA ILE A 121 -5.55 -3.81 -3.00
C ILE A 121 -6.06 -4.12 -1.60
N THR A 122 -6.59 -3.12 -0.88
CA THR A 122 -7.21 -3.31 0.43
C THR A 122 -8.36 -4.30 0.34
N HIS A 123 -9.29 -4.13 -0.60
CA HIS A 123 -10.40 -5.03 -0.81
C HIS A 123 -9.95 -6.45 -1.16
N ALA A 124 -8.92 -6.60 -2.01
CA ALA A 124 -8.37 -7.90 -2.38
C ALA A 124 -7.71 -8.64 -1.20
N VAL A 125 -7.05 -7.93 -0.29
CA VAL A 125 -6.34 -8.53 0.86
C VAL A 125 -7.27 -8.70 2.07
N ALA A 126 -8.08 -7.68 2.40
CA ALA A 126 -8.94 -7.66 3.59
C ALA A 126 -9.94 -8.82 3.63
N ARG A 127 -10.54 -9.17 2.48
CA ARG A 127 -11.46 -10.33 2.39
C ARG A 127 -10.79 -11.64 2.82
N ARG A 128 -9.49 -11.79 2.52
CA ARG A 128 -8.72 -12.99 2.88
C ARG A 128 -8.28 -12.96 4.35
N MET A 129 -7.85 -11.78 4.84
CA MET A 129 -7.54 -11.56 6.26
C MET A 129 -8.76 -11.87 7.15
N ALA A 130 -9.93 -11.34 6.80
CA ALA A 130 -11.17 -11.58 7.55
C ALA A 130 -11.55 -13.07 7.60
N LYS A 131 -11.34 -13.82 6.50
CA LYS A 131 -11.56 -15.27 6.47
C LYS A 131 -10.58 -16.02 7.39
N GLN A 132 -9.36 -15.53 7.54
CA GLN A 132 -8.35 -16.10 8.44
C GLN A 132 -8.51 -15.64 9.89
N ARG A 133 -9.40 -14.68 10.17
CA ARG A 133 -9.49 -13.97 11.46
C ARG A 133 -8.13 -13.44 11.93
N GLN A 134 -7.34 -12.93 10.99
CA GLN A 134 -6.04 -12.35 11.28
C GLN A 134 -5.62 -11.41 10.17
N GLY A 135 -5.24 -10.20 10.54
CA GLY A 135 -4.67 -9.24 9.61
C GLY A 135 -4.48 -7.87 10.24
N THR A 136 -3.64 -7.05 9.62
CA THR A 136 -3.50 -5.63 9.96
C THR A 136 -3.33 -4.85 8.67
N ILE A 137 -4.00 -3.70 8.58
CA ILE A 137 -3.96 -2.82 7.41
C ILE A 137 -3.51 -1.45 7.87
N VAL A 138 -2.42 -0.96 7.30
CA VAL A 138 -1.86 0.36 7.54
C VAL A 138 -2.01 1.19 6.27
N ASN A 139 -2.79 2.26 6.34
CA ASN A 139 -2.96 3.20 5.23
C ASN A 139 -2.13 4.46 5.50
N VAL A 140 -1.09 4.69 4.70
CA VAL A 140 -0.22 5.85 4.83
C VAL A 140 -0.92 7.09 4.29
N SER A 141 -1.49 7.88 5.20
CA SER A 141 -2.09 9.18 4.87
C SER A 141 -1.03 10.29 4.82
N SER A 142 -1.31 11.45 5.39
CA SER A 142 -0.42 12.62 5.50
C SER A 142 -0.95 13.57 6.57
N LEU A 143 -0.14 14.53 7.01
CA LEU A 143 -0.64 15.74 7.69
C LEU A 143 -1.75 16.41 6.86
N MET A 144 -1.62 16.35 5.52
CA MET A 144 -2.62 16.84 4.57
C MET A 144 -3.96 16.10 4.60
N GLY A 145 -4.06 14.99 5.35
CA GLY A 145 -5.32 14.30 5.64
C GLY A 145 -5.99 14.77 6.94
N LYS A 146 -5.40 15.74 7.65
CA LYS A 146 -5.94 16.38 8.85
C LYS A 146 -6.13 17.88 8.68
N VAL A 147 -5.23 18.53 7.94
CA VAL A 147 -5.30 19.96 7.62
C VAL A 147 -5.00 20.13 6.14
N ALA A 148 -5.85 20.85 5.41
CA ALA A 148 -5.63 21.12 3.99
C ALA A 148 -4.68 22.31 3.78
N ALA A 149 -3.96 22.34 2.66
CA ALA A 149 -3.04 23.42 2.31
C ALA A 149 -3.32 23.99 0.90
N PRO A 150 -3.06 25.30 0.68
CA PRO A 150 -3.05 25.88 -0.66
C PRO A 150 -2.16 25.07 -1.60
N THR A 151 -2.48 25.07 -2.90
CA THR A 151 -1.77 24.33 -3.97
C THR A 151 -1.84 22.79 -3.88
N MET A 152 -2.49 22.24 -2.87
CA MET A 152 -2.54 20.78 -2.62
C MET A 152 -3.98 20.26 -2.50
N ALA A 153 -4.96 20.97 -3.07
CA ALA A 153 -6.38 20.70 -2.87
C ALA A 153 -6.76 19.23 -3.16
N THR A 154 -6.35 18.69 -4.31
CA THR A 154 -6.61 17.29 -4.66
C THR A 154 -5.87 16.32 -3.75
N TYR A 155 -4.57 16.54 -3.52
CA TYR A 155 -3.79 15.70 -2.62
C TYR A 155 -4.41 15.63 -1.22
N SER A 156 -4.72 16.79 -0.62
CA SER A 156 -5.41 16.88 0.66
C SER A 156 -6.72 16.11 0.63
N ALA A 157 -7.58 16.33 -0.37
CA ALA A 157 -8.84 15.59 -0.50
C ALA A 157 -8.63 14.06 -0.49
N THR A 158 -7.64 13.54 -1.23
CA THR A 158 -7.33 12.11 -1.20
C THR A 158 -6.87 11.63 0.17
N LYS A 159 -6.06 12.42 0.89
CA LYS A 159 -5.53 12.04 2.21
C LYS A 159 -6.58 12.13 3.32
N PHE A 160 -7.53 13.06 3.23
CA PHE A 160 -8.72 13.09 4.08
C PHE A 160 -9.61 11.87 3.81
N ALA A 161 -9.81 11.51 2.53
CA ALA A 161 -10.58 10.31 2.16
C ALA A 161 -9.94 9.03 2.71
N ILE A 162 -8.61 8.89 2.65
CA ILE A 162 -7.89 7.75 3.27
C ILE A 162 -8.17 7.68 4.78
N LEU A 163 -8.17 8.82 5.49
CA LEU A 163 -8.43 8.85 6.92
C LEU A 163 -9.85 8.38 7.25
N GLY A 164 -10.85 8.95 6.58
CA GLY A 164 -12.27 8.56 6.75
C GLY A 164 -12.50 7.09 6.39
N PHE A 165 -11.95 6.63 5.27
CA PHE A 165 -11.99 5.22 4.86
C PHE A 165 -11.39 4.30 5.91
N THR A 166 -10.22 4.64 6.46
CA THR A 166 -9.54 3.82 7.47
C THR A 166 -10.33 3.75 8.77
N GLN A 167 -10.94 4.86 9.20
CA GLN A 167 -11.78 4.88 10.41
C GLN A 167 -13.03 4.01 10.26
N ALA A 168 -13.73 4.14 9.12
CA ALA A 168 -14.90 3.32 8.82
C ALA A 168 -14.54 1.84 8.73
N LEU A 169 -13.50 1.49 7.96
CA LEU A 169 -13.08 0.12 7.74
C LEU A 169 -12.64 -0.57 9.05
N ARG A 170 -11.97 0.16 9.95
CA ARG A 170 -11.60 -0.36 11.27
C ARG A 170 -12.82 -0.78 12.07
N CYS A 171 -13.90 0.01 12.06
CA CYS A 171 -15.13 -0.32 12.78
C CYS A 171 -15.82 -1.53 12.15
N GLU A 172 -15.87 -1.60 10.81
CA GLU A 172 -16.49 -2.69 10.07
C GLU A 172 -15.78 -4.03 10.29
N LEU A 173 -14.44 -4.04 10.22
CA LEU A 173 -13.64 -5.27 10.33
C LEU A 173 -13.27 -5.65 11.76
N ALA A 174 -13.67 -4.88 12.78
CA ALA A 174 -13.31 -5.15 14.18
C ALA A 174 -13.75 -6.55 14.65
N ALA A 175 -14.88 -7.04 14.14
CA ALA A 175 -15.42 -8.36 14.47
C ALA A 175 -14.71 -9.52 13.71
N ASN A 176 -13.74 -9.22 12.85
CA ASN A 176 -13.04 -10.20 12.00
C ASN A 176 -11.56 -10.39 12.37
N ASN A 177 -11.16 -9.96 13.57
CA ASN A 177 -9.79 -10.08 14.09
C ASN A 177 -9.65 -11.17 15.15
#